data_AF-A0A0W1IE86-F1
#
_entry.id   AF-A0A0W1IE86-F1
#
_cell.length_a   1.000
_cell.length_b   1.000
_cell.length_c   1.000
_cell.angle_alpha   90.00
_cell.angle_beta   90.00
_cell.angle_gamma   90.00
#
_symmetry.space_group_name_H-M   'P 1'
#
loop_
_entity.id
_entity.type
_entity.pdbx_description
1 polymer ?
#
loop_
_entity_poly.entity_id
_entity_poly.type
_entity_poly.pdbx_seq_one_letter_code
_entity_poly.pdbx_strand_id
1 'polypeptide(L)'
;MDAIELGRRRAAELHAAAVARGLDPNDPYAFAVGVAKDRGLDVDTANPGAAVLDNGRATLVPEDALIVHENVGSPFERAFLIAHEIGHHELGDANGQATVIEVDPARASEPSPTGIDRVVDYGRRQRREVQMDLFGRELLMPRALVRRLHLEEGLTATAIAERMNAPFDAVAQQLFDALLLPVIESDRRVSTDKPLNVVQAAAAAHRGGPYILEAGPGTGKTQTLTARVVQLIDEGVDPRRLLVLTYSNKAAGEMAERIAKKRPEQASAIWTGTFHAFGLDLIRRLGPEFMLRREPRLMDRVEAVELLEVEFPRLALEHYLDLYDPMPGTSCATRCAGSANGPSKSSSGPIPRKASSCCPGAGSSSERWHGSTETGVSPRTSNRPSRPQPHGSSSHRSSSLRVVSQDYEITPDNLESGSEAR
;
A
#
# COMPACT_ATOMS: atom_id res chain seq x y z
N MET A 1 -2.21 -1.89 -14.54
CA MET A 1 -1.10 -2.79 -14.87
C MET A 1 -0.05 -2.54 -13.82
N ASP A 2 0.08 -3.48 -12.91
CA ASP A 2 0.92 -3.37 -11.71
C ASP A 2 2.37 -2.99 -12.08
N ALA A 3 2.98 -2.14 -11.27
CA ALA A 3 4.39 -1.78 -11.38
C ALA A 3 5.30 -3.02 -11.20
N ILE A 4 4.88 -3.99 -10.38
CA ILE A 4 5.55 -5.28 -10.22
C ILE A 4 5.53 -6.06 -11.54
N GLU A 5 4.38 -6.19 -12.19
CA GLU A 5 4.27 -6.93 -13.47
C GLU A 5 4.93 -6.19 -14.63
N LEU A 6 4.94 -4.84 -14.61
CA LEU A 6 5.71 -4.03 -15.55
C LEU A 6 7.23 -4.29 -15.41
N GLY A 7 7.73 -4.31 -14.18
CA GLY A 7 9.12 -4.64 -13.86
C GLY A 7 9.47 -6.08 -14.28
N ARG A 8 8.61 -7.05 -13.94
CA ARG A 8 8.77 -8.45 -14.36
C ARG A 8 8.81 -8.61 -15.88
N ARG A 9 7.89 -7.99 -16.63
CA ARG A 9 7.94 -8.05 -18.09
C ARG A 9 9.25 -7.47 -18.61
N ARG A 10 9.72 -6.34 -18.05
CA ARG A 10 11.00 -5.74 -18.43
C ARG A 10 12.17 -6.70 -18.15
N ALA A 11 12.25 -7.29 -16.96
CA ALA A 11 13.26 -8.28 -16.61
C ALA A 11 13.28 -9.48 -17.58
N ALA A 12 12.11 -10.02 -17.93
CA ALA A 12 11.98 -11.11 -18.90
C ALA A 12 12.38 -10.70 -20.34
N GLU A 13 12.10 -9.46 -20.76
CA GLU A 13 12.62 -8.88 -22.01
C GLU A 13 14.16 -8.85 -22.01
N LEU A 14 14.79 -8.49 -20.88
CA LEU A 14 16.26 -8.47 -20.75
C LEU A 14 16.84 -9.88 -20.83
N HIS A 15 16.25 -10.83 -20.09
CA HIS A 15 16.68 -12.22 -20.07
C HIS A 15 16.65 -12.82 -21.49
N ALA A 16 15.54 -12.63 -22.21
CA ALA A 16 15.41 -13.10 -23.59
C ALA A 16 16.47 -12.47 -24.51
N ALA A 17 16.76 -11.18 -24.37
CA ALA A 17 17.80 -10.49 -25.13
C ALA A 17 19.23 -10.95 -24.77
N ALA A 18 19.48 -11.34 -23.52
CA ALA A 18 20.76 -11.90 -23.06
C ALA A 18 20.99 -13.31 -23.63
N VAL A 19 20.02 -14.22 -23.46
CA VAL A 19 20.07 -15.58 -23.99
C VAL A 19 20.19 -15.58 -25.53
N ALA A 20 19.48 -14.69 -26.22
CA ALA A 20 19.56 -14.55 -27.68
C ALA A 20 20.95 -14.10 -28.20
N ARG A 21 21.84 -13.61 -27.32
CA ARG A 21 23.23 -13.24 -27.64
C ARG A 21 24.25 -14.26 -27.13
N GLY A 22 23.80 -15.37 -26.56
CA GLY A 22 24.66 -16.49 -26.12
C GLY A 22 25.12 -16.43 -24.66
N LEU A 23 24.52 -15.58 -23.82
CA LEU A 23 24.72 -15.67 -22.36
C LEU A 23 23.95 -16.88 -21.82
N ASP A 24 24.62 -17.77 -21.09
CA ASP A 24 24.05 -19.00 -20.54
C ASP A 24 23.35 -18.72 -19.19
N PRO A 25 22.01 -18.90 -19.08
CA PRO A 25 21.29 -18.67 -17.82
C PRO A 25 21.52 -19.76 -16.76
N ASN A 26 22.28 -20.82 -17.06
CA ASN A 26 22.66 -21.85 -16.09
C ASN A 26 23.95 -21.49 -15.31
N ASP A 27 24.74 -20.49 -15.77
CA ASP A 27 25.72 -19.78 -14.94
C ASP A 27 25.13 -18.42 -14.53
N PRO A 28 24.40 -18.35 -13.39
CA PRO A 28 23.68 -17.13 -13.02
C PRO A 28 24.63 -15.94 -12.80
N TYR A 29 25.88 -16.17 -12.37
CA TYR A 29 26.82 -15.09 -12.09
C TYR A 29 27.38 -14.49 -13.38
N ALA A 30 27.88 -15.33 -14.30
CA ALA A 30 28.34 -14.85 -15.60
C ALA A 30 27.18 -14.22 -16.41
N PHE A 31 25.97 -14.77 -16.29
CA PHE A 31 24.76 -14.19 -16.87
C PHE A 31 24.48 -12.78 -16.35
N ALA A 32 24.42 -12.59 -15.03
CA ALA A 32 24.13 -11.29 -14.41
C ALA A 32 25.18 -10.22 -14.77
N VAL A 33 26.48 -10.57 -14.72
CA VAL A 33 27.58 -9.69 -15.15
C VAL A 33 27.46 -9.34 -16.64
N GLY A 34 27.06 -10.29 -17.48
CA GLY A 34 26.75 -10.05 -18.90
C GLY A 34 25.63 -9.01 -19.09
N VAL A 35 24.50 -9.17 -18.37
CA VAL A 35 23.36 -8.24 -18.46
C VAL A 35 23.71 -6.83 -17.93
N ALA A 36 24.53 -6.73 -16.88
CA ALA A 36 25.04 -5.45 -16.39
C ALA A 36 25.88 -4.75 -17.48
N LYS A 37 26.84 -5.47 -18.06
CA LYS A 37 27.70 -4.96 -19.13
C LYS A 37 26.92 -4.53 -20.37
N ASP A 38 25.80 -5.20 -20.65
CA ASP A 38 24.84 -4.84 -21.70
C ASP A 38 24.05 -3.55 -21.43
N ARG A 39 24.23 -2.91 -20.27
CA ARG A 39 23.79 -1.53 -19.98
C ARG A 39 24.93 -0.53 -19.86
N GLY A 40 26.16 -0.96 -20.14
CA GLY A 40 27.35 -0.17 -19.83
C GLY A 40 27.61 -0.05 -18.33
N LEU A 41 27.13 -1.00 -17.53
CA LEU A 41 27.48 -1.12 -16.12
C LEU A 41 28.64 -2.11 -15.96
N ASP A 42 29.73 -1.66 -15.35
CA ASP A 42 30.77 -2.57 -14.86
C ASP A 42 30.35 -3.18 -13.51
N VAL A 43 30.99 -4.29 -13.11
CA VAL A 43 30.66 -5.03 -11.90
C VAL A 43 31.92 -5.39 -11.12
N ASP A 44 32.02 -4.92 -9.88
CA ASP A 44 33.13 -5.17 -8.97
C ASP A 44 32.69 -5.89 -7.68
N THR A 45 33.65 -6.51 -7.00
CA THR A 45 33.42 -7.26 -5.76
C THR A 45 34.11 -6.62 -4.56
N ALA A 46 33.37 -6.42 -3.47
CA ALA A 46 33.89 -5.93 -2.20
C ALA A 46 33.85 -7.00 -1.10
N ASN A 47 34.62 -6.80 -0.04
CA ASN A 47 34.50 -7.57 1.19
C ASN A 47 33.24 -7.13 1.98
N PRO A 48 32.57 -8.03 2.73
CA PRO A 48 31.46 -7.66 3.62
C PRO A 48 31.82 -6.50 4.55
N GLY A 49 30.91 -5.53 4.69
CA GLY A 49 31.12 -4.33 5.51
C GLY A 49 32.15 -3.33 4.97
N ALA A 50 32.61 -3.45 3.72
CA ALA A 50 33.43 -2.42 3.09
C ALA A 50 32.67 -1.08 3.00
N ALA A 51 33.37 0.04 3.20
CA ALA A 51 32.76 1.37 3.27
C ALA A 51 31.95 1.78 2.03
N VAL A 52 32.32 1.28 0.84
CA VAL A 52 31.59 1.49 -0.42
C VAL A 52 30.19 0.88 -0.41
N LEU A 53 29.94 -0.16 0.40
CA LEU A 53 28.65 -0.84 0.50
C LEU A 53 27.69 -0.19 1.53
N ASP A 54 28.13 0.82 2.29
CA ASP A 54 27.39 1.50 3.39
C ASP A 54 26.34 0.60 4.09
N ASN A 55 26.85 -0.40 4.83
CA ASN A 55 26.05 -1.35 5.63
C ASN A 55 25.08 -2.25 4.84
N GLY A 56 25.07 -2.18 3.51
CA GLY A 56 24.38 -3.10 2.61
C GLY A 56 25.28 -4.21 2.05
N ARG A 57 24.69 -5.04 1.19
CA ARG A 57 25.31 -6.17 0.48
C ARG A 57 25.66 -5.85 -0.97
N ALA A 58 25.01 -4.82 -1.53
CA ALA A 58 25.29 -4.27 -2.85
C ALA A 58 24.98 -2.77 -2.87
N THR A 59 25.54 -2.09 -3.88
CA THR A 59 25.12 -0.75 -4.30
C THR A 59 25.41 -0.53 -5.79
N LEU A 60 24.48 0.12 -6.49
CA LEU A 60 24.74 0.81 -7.75
C LEU A 60 25.33 2.21 -7.48
N VAL A 61 26.51 2.48 -8.03
CA VAL A 61 27.17 3.79 -8.07
C VAL A 61 26.88 4.42 -9.45
N PRO A 62 25.93 5.37 -9.57
CA PRO A 62 25.49 5.84 -10.89
C PRO A 62 26.50 6.74 -11.60
N GLU A 63 27.37 7.42 -10.85
CA GLU A 63 28.38 8.34 -11.37
C GLU A 63 29.51 7.61 -12.12
N ASP A 64 29.94 6.46 -11.60
CA ASP A 64 30.97 5.58 -12.19
C ASP A 64 30.38 4.49 -13.11
N ALA A 65 29.05 4.42 -13.23
CA ALA A 65 28.33 3.32 -13.89
C ALA A 65 28.73 1.92 -13.36
N LEU A 66 28.88 1.80 -12.04
CA LEU A 66 29.48 0.63 -11.39
C LEU A 66 28.49 -0.05 -10.42
N ILE A 67 28.34 -1.36 -10.52
CA ILE A 67 27.70 -2.19 -9.48
C ILE A 67 28.80 -2.77 -8.59
N VAL A 68 28.72 -2.53 -7.27
CA VAL A 68 29.61 -3.17 -6.29
C VAL A 68 28.79 -4.10 -5.39
N HIS A 69 29.22 -5.36 -5.25
CA HIS A 69 28.53 -6.35 -4.41
C HIS A 69 29.48 -7.15 -3.51
N GLU A 70 28.96 -7.78 -2.45
CA GLU A 70 29.73 -8.67 -1.59
C GLU A 70 30.28 -9.90 -2.32
N ASN A 71 31.55 -10.23 -2.09
CA ASN A 71 32.21 -11.44 -2.60
C ASN A 71 31.86 -12.72 -1.79
N VAL A 72 30.64 -12.82 -1.25
CA VAL A 72 30.20 -13.88 -0.33
C VAL A 72 28.83 -14.44 -0.75
N GLY A 73 28.62 -15.74 -0.52
CA GLY A 73 27.44 -16.49 -0.95
C GLY A 73 27.69 -17.32 -2.19
N SER A 74 26.66 -18.07 -2.61
CA SER A 74 26.63 -18.84 -3.84
C SER A 74 26.73 -17.95 -5.10
N PRO A 75 27.05 -18.51 -6.28
CA PRO A 75 27.02 -17.78 -7.55
C PRO A 75 25.64 -17.14 -7.81
N PHE A 76 24.55 -17.80 -7.43
CA PHE A 76 23.19 -17.27 -7.59
C PHE A 76 22.88 -16.12 -6.63
N GLU A 77 23.26 -16.18 -5.36
CA GLU A 77 23.07 -15.04 -4.43
C GLU A 77 23.81 -13.79 -4.92
N ARG A 78 25.05 -13.96 -5.40
CA ARG A 78 25.84 -12.86 -6.00
C ARG A 78 25.20 -12.34 -7.29
N ALA A 79 24.71 -13.23 -8.15
CA ALA A 79 23.96 -12.87 -9.35
C ALA A 79 22.69 -12.09 -9.00
N PHE A 80 22.01 -12.46 -7.91
CA PHE A 80 20.78 -11.83 -7.47
C PHE A 80 21.02 -10.41 -6.94
N LEU A 81 22.13 -10.18 -6.22
CA LEU A 81 22.58 -8.83 -5.84
C LEU A 81 22.77 -7.95 -7.09
N ILE A 82 23.49 -8.43 -8.11
CA ILE A 82 23.67 -7.71 -9.39
C ILE A 82 22.31 -7.48 -10.08
N ALA A 83 21.44 -8.48 -10.09
CA ALA A 83 20.12 -8.40 -10.74
C ALA A 83 19.15 -7.43 -10.05
N HIS A 84 19.25 -7.25 -8.73
CA HIS A 84 18.53 -6.24 -7.95
C HIS A 84 18.97 -4.82 -8.35
N GLU A 85 20.27 -4.58 -8.46
CA GLU A 85 20.84 -3.28 -8.86
C GLU A 85 20.56 -2.92 -10.33
N ILE A 86 20.53 -3.91 -11.24
CA ILE A 86 20.03 -3.72 -12.61
C ILE A 86 18.56 -3.25 -12.57
N GLY A 87 17.77 -3.69 -11.58
CA GLY A 87 16.40 -3.19 -11.35
C GLY A 87 16.36 -1.70 -10.98
N HIS A 88 17.24 -1.24 -10.09
CA HIS A 88 17.39 0.19 -9.75
C HIS A 88 17.77 1.05 -10.97
N HIS A 89 18.69 0.54 -11.82
CA HIS A 89 19.09 1.20 -13.06
C HIS A 89 17.93 1.30 -14.06
N GLU A 90 17.24 0.17 -14.32
CA GLU A 90 16.21 0.06 -15.37
C GLU A 90 14.88 0.74 -15.02
N LEU A 91 14.53 0.83 -13.73
CA LEU A 91 13.27 1.41 -13.27
C LEU A 91 13.38 2.87 -12.80
N GLY A 92 14.60 3.44 -12.83
CA GLY A 92 14.80 4.90 -12.94
C GLY A 92 15.16 5.66 -11.65
N ASP A 93 16.03 5.11 -10.79
CA ASP A 93 16.34 5.70 -9.47
C ASP A 93 17.79 6.22 -9.30
N ALA A 94 18.44 6.69 -10.36
CA ALA A 94 19.84 7.17 -10.36
C ALA A 94 20.17 8.40 -9.46
N ASN A 95 19.29 8.79 -8.54
CA ASN A 95 19.43 9.92 -7.61
C ASN A 95 19.19 9.54 -6.13
N GLY A 96 19.17 8.24 -5.80
CA GLY A 96 19.04 7.77 -4.43
C GLY A 96 20.12 6.74 -4.09
N GLN A 97 21.00 7.07 -3.13
CA GLN A 97 21.86 6.09 -2.48
C GLN A 97 21.00 5.15 -1.62
N ALA A 98 20.43 4.14 -2.27
CA ALA A 98 19.65 3.08 -1.66
C ALA A 98 20.57 1.87 -1.43
N THR A 99 21.33 1.88 -0.33
CA THR A 99 22.12 0.72 0.06
C THR A 99 21.22 -0.48 0.36
N VAL A 100 21.60 -1.63 -0.21
CA VAL A 100 20.78 -2.83 -0.26
C VAL A 100 21.04 -3.69 0.98
N ILE A 101 20.25 -3.46 2.03
CA ILE A 101 20.47 -4.02 3.39
C ILE A 101 20.02 -5.48 3.50
N GLU A 102 18.84 -5.82 2.98
CA GLU A 102 18.25 -7.15 3.11
C GLU A 102 17.55 -7.56 1.80
N VAL A 103 17.88 -8.74 1.29
CA VAL A 103 17.57 -9.21 -0.07
C VAL A 103 17.07 -10.64 0.01
N ASP A 104 15.91 -10.91 -0.57
CA ASP A 104 15.25 -12.21 -0.45
C ASP A 104 14.88 -12.79 -1.83
N PRO A 105 15.66 -13.75 -2.35
CA PRO A 105 15.34 -14.47 -3.57
C PRO A 105 14.02 -15.25 -3.51
N ALA A 106 13.53 -15.64 -2.34
CA ALA A 106 12.26 -16.33 -2.15
C ALA A 106 11.06 -15.39 -1.93
N ARG A 107 11.25 -14.06 -1.97
CA ARG A 107 10.22 -13.08 -1.58
C ARG A 107 8.91 -13.25 -2.36
N ALA A 108 7.79 -13.36 -1.65
CA ALA A 108 6.46 -13.47 -2.26
C ALA A 108 6.08 -12.20 -3.03
N SER A 109 5.30 -12.35 -4.10
CA SER A 109 4.78 -11.21 -4.88
C SER A 109 3.47 -10.61 -4.36
N GLU A 110 2.77 -11.34 -3.48
CA GLU A 110 1.62 -10.81 -2.73
C GLU A 110 2.07 -10.38 -1.32
N PRO A 111 1.60 -9.23 -0.78
CA PRO A 111 1.85 -8.85 0.60
C PRO A 111 1.13 -9.82 1.55
N SER A 112 1.65 -9.98 2.78
CA SER A 112 1.09 -10.90 3.77
C SER A 112 -0.43 -10.73 3.94
N PRO A 113 -1.24 -11.81 3.83
CA PRO A 113 -2.69 -11.72 4.01
C PRO A 113 -3.08 -11.43 5.47
N THR A 114 -2.15 -11.57 6.42
CA THR A 114 -2.35 -11.48 7.87
C THR A 114 -1.49 -10.40 8.50
N GLY A 115 -2.07 -9.67 9.46
CA GLY A 115 -1.35 -8.82 10.39
C GLY A 115 -1.18 -7.36 9.97
N ILE A 116 -0.23 -6.70 10.65
CA ILE A 116 0.15 -5.29 10.50
C ILE A 116 0.43 -4.91 9.03
N ASP A 117 1.04 -5.80 8.25
CA ASP A 117 1.38 -5.64 6.83
C ASP A 117 0.17 -5.43 5.89
N ARG A 118 -1.06 -5.61 6.39
CA ARG A 118 -2.30 -5.24 5.66
C ARG A 118 -2.79 -3.82 5.94
N VAL A 119 -2.26 -3.16 6.96
CA VAL A 119 -2.48 -1.75 7.32
C VAL A 119 -1.27 -0.91 6.91
N VAL A 120 -0.08 -1.45 7.15
CA VAL A 120 1.17 -1.04 6.54
C VAL A 120 1.18 -1.53 5.10
N ASP A 121 0.51 -0.77 4.24
CA ASP A 121 1.03 -0.56 2.89
C ASP A 121 2.53 -0.26 3.03
N TYR A 122 3.40 -1.23 2.64
CA TYR A 122 4.85 -1.15 2.86
C TYR A 122 5.39 0.23 2.46
N GLY A 123 6.38 0.74 3.21
CA GLY A 123 6.93 2.07 2.95
C GLY A 123 7.43 2.19 1.51
N ARG A 124 7.42 3.39 0.91
CA ARG A 124 7.83 3.60 -0.51
C ARG A 124 9.13 2.87 -0.87
N ARG A 125 10.14 3.00 -0.01
CA ARG A 125 11.41 2.28 -0.07
C ARG A 125 11.20 0.75 -0.04
N GLN A 126 10.57 0.23 0.99
CA GLN A 126 10.30 -1.21 1.16
C GLN A 126 9.50 -1.83 0.00
N ARG A 127 8.51 -1.12 -0.59
CA ARG A 127 7.81 -1.58 -1.81
C ARG A 127 8.71 -1.66 -3.02
N ARG A 128 9.61 -0.69 -3.16
CA ARG A 128 10.60 -0.61 -4.23
C ARG A 128 11.64 -1.73 -4.08
N GLU A 129 12.10 -2.03 -2.87
CA GLU A 129 13.02 -3.16 -2.66
C GLU A 129 12.34 -4.51 -2.95
N VAL A 130 11.06 -4.67 -2.53
CA VAL A 130 10.22 -5.82 -2.94
C VAL A 130 10.11 -5.90 -4.48
N GLN A 131 9.88 -4.78 -5.15
CA GLN A 131 9.80 -4.73 -6.62
C GLN A 131 11.12 -5.13 -7.29
N MET A 132 12.27 -4.80 -6.69
CA MET A 132 13.58 -5.19 -7.20
C MET A 132 13.94 -6.65 -6.95
N ASP A 133 13.59 -7.21 -5.79
CA ASP A 133 13.76 -8.65 -5.56
C ASP A 133 12.92 -9.46 -6.57
N LEU A 134 11.70 -9.01 -6.85
CA LEU A 134 10.83 -9.63 -7.88
C LEU A 134 11.33 -9.39 -9.32
N PHE A 135 12.00 -8.28 -9.58
CA PHE A 135 12.69 -8.01 -10.86
C PHE A 135 13.92 -8.92 -11.02
N GLY A 136 14.76 -9.01 -9.99
CA GLY A 136 15.98 -9.82 -9.97
C GLY A 136 15.69 -11.31 -10.14
N ARG A 137 14.66 -11.83 -9.46
CA ARG A 137 14.19 -13.21 -9.67
C ARG A 137 13.72 -13.45 -11.10
N GLU A 138 12.91 -12.55 -11.66
CA GLU A 138 12.42 -12.69 -13.04
C GLU A 138 13.54 -12.51 -14.09
N LEU A 139 14.60 -11.76 -13.78
CA LEU A 139 15.75 -11.55 -14.65
C LEU A 139 16.64 -12.79 -14.76
N LEU A 140 16.96 -13.43 -13.63
CA LEU A 140 17.74 -14.67 -13.62
C LEU A 140 16.89 -15.87 -14.04
N MET A 141 15.63 -15.89 -13.62
CA MET A 141 14.75 -17.05 -13.70
C MET A 141 13.31 -16.62 -14.07
N PRO A 142 13.02 -16.31 -15.35
CA PRO A 142 11.69 -15.89 -15.78
C PRO A 142 10.62 -16.95 -15.48
N ARG A 143 9.41 -16.53 -15.11
CA ARG A 143 8.25 -17.43 -14.91
C ARG A 143 8.00 -18.31 -16.14
N ALA A 144 8.16 -17.75 -17.34
CA ALA A 144 8.04 -18.49 -18.59
C ALA A 144 9.09 -19.61 -18.75
N LEU A 145 10.32 -19.40 -18.26
CA LEU A 145 11.39 -20.40 -18.31
C LEU A 145 11.09 -21.56 -17.36
N VAL A 146 10.83 -21.29 -16.07
CA VAL A 146 10.55 -22.36 -15.09
C VAL A 146 9.25 -23.10 -15.39
N ARG A 147 8.23 -22.41 -15.94
CA ARG A 147 6.99 -23.04 -16.41
C ARG A 147 7.25 -24.05 -17.53
N ARG A 148 8.10 -23.72 -18.51
CA ARG A 148 8.50 -24.65 -19.57
C ARG A 148 9.31 -25.82 -19.01
N LEU A 149 10.32 -25.53 -18.19
CA LEU A 149 11.16 -26.55 -17.56
C LEU A 149 10.32 -27.58 -16.78
N HIS A 150 9.26 -27.13 -16.10
CA HIS A 150 8.37 -27.99 -15.33
C HIS A 150 7.31 -28.71 -16.18
N LEU A 151 6.60 -28.01 -17.06
CA LEU A 151 5.42 -28.54 -17.78
C LEU A 151 5.75 -29.22 -19.12
N GLU A 152 6.84 -28.81 -19.79
CA GLU A 152 7.24 -29.34 -21.11
C GLU A 152 8.45 -30.27 -21.00
N GLU A 153 9.46 -29.89 -20.19
CA GLU A 153 10.66 -30.72 -19.94
C GLU A 153 10.49 -31.67 -18.72
N GLY A 154 9.37 -31.57 -17.99
CA GLY A 154 8.98 -32.51 -16.92
C GLY A 154 9.80 -32.44 -15.63
N LEU A 155 10.60 -31.39 -15.43
CA LEU A 155 11.54 -31.30 -14.31
C LEU A 155 10.85 -30.96 -12.98
N THR A 156 11.37 -31.51 -11.89
CA THR A 156 10.96 -31.14 -10.52
C THR A 156 11.57 -29.80 -10.12
N ALA A 157 11.01 -29.13 -9.09
CA ALA A 157 11.61 -27.93 -8.52
C ALA A 157 13.08 -28.14 -8.09
N THR A 158 13.41 -29.32 -7.55
CA THR A 158 14.79 -29.71 -7.21
C THR A 158 15.69 -29.81 -8.44
N ALA A 159 15.24 -30.47 -9.51
CA ALA A 159 16.03 -30.58 -10.74
C ALA A 159 16.19 -29.22 -11.48
N ILE A 160 15.23 -28.31 -11.34
CA ILE A 160 15.34 -26.93 -11.83
C ILE A 160 16.35 -26.13 -10.99
N ALA A 161 16.32 -26.28 -9.66
CA ALA A 161 17.29 -25.68 -8.74
C ALA A 161 18.72 -26.14 -9.02
N GLU A 162 18.94 -27.44 -9.19
CA GLU A 162 20.23 -28.02 -9.58
C GLU A 162 20.71 -27.49 -10.95
N ARG A 163 19.82 -27.47 -11.96
CA ARG A 163 20.14 -27.01 -13.32
C ARG A 163 20.48 -25.52 -13.41
N MET A 164 19.79 -24.68 -12.65
CA MET A 164 19.99 -23.22 -12.63
C MET A 164 20.97 -22.76 -11.53
N ASN A 165 21.59 -23.70 -10.80
CA ASN A 165 22.46 -23.44 -9.65
C ASN A 165 21.83 -22.51 -8.60
N ALA A 166 20.52 -22.65 -8.40
CA ALA A 166 19.66 -21.70 -7.69
C ALA A 166 19.09 -22.28 -6.37
N PRO A 167 18.80 -21.44 -5.36
CA PRO A 167 18.12 -21.87 -4.14
C PRO A 167 16.74 -22.50 -4.41
N PHE A 168 16.44 -23.62 -3.74
CA PHE A 168 15.20 -24.39 -3.95
C PHE A 168 13.93 -23.58 -3.62
N ASP A 169 13.99 -22.74 -2.59
CA ASP A 169 12.93 -21.83 -2.16
C ASP A 169 12.64 -20.73 -3.20
N ALA A 170 13.68 -20.11 -3.76
CA ALA A 170 13.55 -19.16 -4.86
C ALA A 170 12.91 -19.80 -6.11
N VAL A 171 13.31 -21.03 -6.44
CA VAL A 171 12.73 -21.82 -7.54
C VAL A 171 11.28 -22.22 -7.25
N ALA A 172 10.98 -22.67 -6.03
CA ALA A 172 9.62 -23.03 -5.61
C ALA A 172 8.68 -21.83 -5.66
N GLN A 173 9.08 -20.67 -5.13
CA GLN A 173 8.30 -19.45 -5.21
C GLN A 173 8.08 -19.01 -6.67
N GLN A 174 9.11 -19.06 -7.52
CA GLN A 174 8.95 -18.67 -8.92
C GLN A 174 8.10 -19.67 -9.71
N LEU A 175 8.09 -20.95 -9.34
CA LEU A 175 7.14 -21.95 -9.89
C LEU A 175 5.71 -21.68 -9.41
N PHE A 176 5.47 -21.35 -8.14
CA PHE A 176 4.14 -20.92 -7.68
C PHE A 176 3.69 -19.67 -8.44
N ASP A 177 4.54 -18.65 -8.56
CA ASP A 177 4.27 -17.43 -9.31
C ASP A 177 4.02 -17.70 -10.81
N ALA A 178 4.65 -18.73 -11.39
CA ALA A 178 4.50 -19.10 -12.80
C ALA A 178 3.30 -20.02 -13.11
N LEU A 179 2.77 -20.71 -12.10
CA LEU A 179 1.67 -21.67 -12.24
C LEU A 179 0.33 -21.12 -11.74
N LEU A 180 0.33 -20.30 -10.69
CA LEU A 180 -0.87 -19.83 -9.99
C LEU A 180 -1.28 -18.40 -10.36
N LEU A 181 -0.32 -17.51 -10.65
CA LEU A 181 -0.66 -16.15 -11.10
C LEU A 181 -1.16 -16.17 -12.55
N PRO A 182 -2.19 -15.37 -12.88
CA PRO A 182 -2.64 -15.25 -14.26
C PRO A 182 -1.55 -14.59 -15.11
N VAL A 183 -1.28 -15.13 -16.30
CA VAL A 183 -0.44 -14.45 -17.29
C VAL A 183 -1.15 -13.16 -17.70
N ILE A 184 -0.63 -12.02 -17.24
CA ILE A 184 -1.15 -10.70 -17.62
C ILE A 184 -0.63 -10.37 -19.01
N GLU A 185 -1.24 -11.00 -20.01
CA GLU A 185 -1.14 -10.52 -21.39
C GLU A 185 -1.48 -9.03 -21.39
N SER A 186 -0.54 -8.19 -21.81
CA SER A 186 -0.75 -6.76 -21.85
C SER A 186 -1.78 -6.45 -22.94
N ASP A 187 -3.05 -6.29 -22.56
CA ASP A 187 -4.09 -5.84 -23.47
C ASP A 187 -3.65 -4.48 -24.06
N ARG A 188 -3.16 -4.51 -25.30
CA ARG A 188 -2.66 -3.36 -26.04
C ARG A 188 -3.75 -2.36 -26.38
N ARG A 189 -4.99 -2.56 -25.91
CA ARG A 189 -5.89 -1.47 -25.51
C ARG A 189 -5.22 -0.61 -24.43
N VAL A 190 -4.33 0.25 -24.90
CA VAL A 190 -4.24 1.62 -24.39
C VAL A 190 -5.67 2.13 -24.35
N SER A 191 -6.27 2.13 -23.16
CA SER A 191 -7.48 2.91 -22.94
C SER A 191 -7.09 4.36 -23.22
N THR A 192 -7.48 4.86 -24.39
CA THR A 192 -7.46 6.28 -24.67
C THR A 192 -8.49 6.88 -23.73
N ASP A 193 -8.02 7.36 -22.57
CA ASP A 193 -8.85 8.10 -21.62
C ASP A 193 -9.59 9.16 -22.42
N LYS A 194 -10.94 9.11 -22.42
CA LYS A 194 -11.77 9.95 -23.29
C LYS A 194 -11.34 11.42 -23.13
N PRO A 195 -11.23 12.22 -24.20
CA PRO A 195 -10.82 13.61 -24.07
C PRO A 195 -11.67 14.33 -23.00
N LEU A 196 -11.01 15.10 -22.14
CA LEU A 196 -11.68 15.81 -21.06
C LEU A 196 -12.76 16.72 -21.64
N ASN A 197 -13.94 16.73 -21.03
CA ASN A 197 -14.91 17.77 -21.35
C ASN A 197 -14.45 19.13 -20.78
N VAL A 198 -15.05 20.23 -21.27
CA VAL A 198 -14.63 21.59 -20.91
C VAL A 198 -14.59 21.85 -19.40
N VAL A 199 -15.53 21.27 -18.63
CA VAL A 199 -15.59 21.43 -17.16
C VAL A 199 -14.48 20.63 -16.47
N GLN A 200 -14.18 19.43 -16.94
CA GLN A 200 -13.05 18.63 -16.46
C GLN A 200 -11.71 19.29 -16.82
N ALA A 201 -11.58 19.87 -18.00
CA ALA A 201 -10.39 20.61 -18.42
C ALA A 201 -10.18 21.87 -17.55
N ALA A 202 -11.23 22.65 -17.29
CA ALA A 202 -11.16 23.80 -16.38
C ALA A 202 -10.76 23.40 -14.95
N ALA A 203 -11.34 22.32 -14.42
CA ALA A 203 -10.97 21.80 -13.09
C ALA A 203 -9.53 21.25 -13.02
N ALA A 204 -9.01 20.69 -14.11
CA ALA A 204 -7.61 20.31 -14.22
C ALA A 204 -6.69 21.53 -14.30
N ALA A 205 -7.10 22.57 -15.03
CA ALA A 205 -6.34 23.80 -15.25
C ALA A 205 -6.40 24.82 -14.10
N HIS A 206 -7.32 24.69 -13.12
CA HIS A 206 -7.41 25.62 -11.97
C HIS A 206 -6.08 25.80 -11.23
N ARG A 207 -5.65 27.03 -10.96
CA ARG A 207 -4.43 27.37 -10.19
C ARG A 207 -4.76 28.36 -9.08
N GLY A 208 -3.91 28.43 -8.06
CA GLY A 208 -4.14 29.25 -6.87
C GLY A 208 -4.84 28.47 -5.75
N GLY A 209 -5.84 29.10 -5.12
CA GLY A 209 -6.43 28.68 -3.85
C GLY A 209 -7.23 27.35 -3.85
N PRO A 210 -7.78 26.98 -2.68
CA PRO A 210 -8.52 25.72 -2.47
C PRO A 210 -9.61 25.47 -3.51
N TYR A 211 -9.79 24.20 -3.89
CA TYR A 211 -10.71 23.81 -4.96
C TYR A 211 -11.43 22.50 -4.64
N ILE A 212 -12.77 22.54 -4.61
CA ILE A 212 -13.62 21.36 -4.39
C ILE A 212 -14.24 20.88 -5.71
N LEU A 213 -14.02 19.61 -6.06
CA LEU A 213 -14.57 18.99 -7.27
C LEU A 213 -15.85 18.21 -6.98
N GLU A 214 -16.96 18.93 -6.82
CA GLU A 214 -18.29 18.32 -6.78
C GLU A 214 -18.62 17.63 -8.11
N ALA A 215 -19.04 16.37 -8.02
CA ALA A 215 -19.36 15.54 -9.19
C ALA A 215 -20.07 14.26 -8.75
N GLY A 216 -20.99 13.75 -9.55
CA GLY A 216 -21.69 12.48 -9.29
C GLY A 216 -20.84 11.23 -9.59
N PRO A 217 -21.33 10.02 -9.25
CA PRO A 217 -20.71 8.76 -9.70
C PRO A 217 -20.53 8.72 -11.22
N GLY A 218 -19.45 8.11 -11.70
CA GLY A 218 -19.16 7.94 -13.14
C GLY A 218 -18.74 9.20 -13.92
N THR A 219 -18.80 10.40 -13.33
CA THR A 219 -18.51 11.69 -14.00
C THR A 219 -17.02 12.00 -14.26
N GLY A 220 -16.11 11.06 -13.97
CA GLY A 220 -14.68 11.20 -14.29
C GLY A 220 -13.84 11.99 -13.26
N LYS A 221 -14.24 12.07 -11.99
CA LYS A 221 -13.44 12.67 -10.89
C LYS A 221 -11.95 12.28 -10.95
N THR A 222 -11.68 10.97 -10.94
CA THR A 222 -10.32 10.39 -10.97
C THR A 222 -9.54 10.86 -12.20
N GLN A 223 -10.20 10.92 -13.36
CA GLN A 223 -9.58 11.33 -14.62
C GLN A 223 -9.23 12.83 -14.60
N THR A 224 -10.11 13.66 -14.03
CA THR A 224 -9.87 15.10 -13.81
C THR A 224 -8.69 15.33 -12.88
N LEU A 225 -8.59 14.54 -11.80
CA LEU A 225 -7.49 14.62 -10.85
C LEU A 225 -6.16 14.13 -11.44
N THR A 226 -6.15 13.02 -12.18
CA THR A 226 -4.96 12.60 -12.95
C THR A 226 -4.51 13.68 -13.94
N ALA A 227 -5.45 14.30 -14.67
CA ALA A 227 -5.14 15.36 -15.60
C ALA A 227 -4.56 16.60 -14.90
N ARG A 228 -5.12 17.00 -13.75
CA ARG A 228 -4.59 18.07 -12.90
C ARG A 228 -3.13 17.84 -12.52
N VAL A 229 -2.82 16.63 -12.03
CA VAL A 229 -1.46 16.25 -11.62
C VAL A 229 -0.50 16.29 -12.80
N VAL A 230 -0.87 15.71 -13.95
CA VAL A 230 -0.04 15.74 -15.16
C VAL A 230 0.18 17.16 -15.68
N GLN A 231 -0.85 18.01 -15.67
CA GLN A 231 -0.73 19.38 -16.14
C GLN A 231 0.18 20.24 -15.22
N LEU A 232 0.20 19.98 -13.92
CA LEU A 232 1.14 20.64 -12.99
C LEU A 232 2.60 20.23 -13.30
N ILE A 233 2.85 18.96 -13.62
CA ILE A 233 4.17 18.48 -14.04
C ILE A 233 4.58 19.12 -15.38
N ASP A 234 3.64 19.21 -16.33
CA ASP A 234 3.86 19.84 -17.64
C ASP A 234 4.15 21.35 -17.57
N GLU A 235 3.66 22.00 -16.51
CA GLU A 235 3.96 23.40 -16.18
C GLU A 235 5.24 23.58 -15.34
N GLY A 236 6.01 22.50 -15.12
CA GLY A 236 7.30 22.54 -14.44
C GLY A 236 7.25 22.50 -12.92
N VAL A 237 6.12 22.13 -12.31
CA VAL A 237 6.05 21.90 -10.86
C VAL A 237 6.82 20.64 -10.50
N ASP A 238 7.86 20.78 -9.67
CA ASP A 238 8.64 19.67 -9.11
C ASP A 238 7.72 18.57 -8.55
N PRO A 239 7.73 17.34 -9.12
CA PRO A 239 6.85 16.26 -8.70
C PRO A 239 6.96 15.92 -7.22
N ARG A 240 8.13 16.16 -6.60
CA ARG A 240 8.36 15.94 -5.16
C ARG A 240 7.51 16.85 -4.26
N ARG A 241 6.96 17.93 -4.80
CA ARG A 241 6.04 18.86 -4.12
C ARG A 241 4.56 18.49 -4.28
N LEU A 242 4.25 17.44 -5.04
CA LEU A 242 2.88 17.00 -5.30
C LEU A 242 2.47 15.88 -4.33
N LEU A 243 1.43 16.14 -3.53
CA LEU A 243 0.82 15.21 -2.59
C LEU A 243 -0.58 14.81 -3.06
N VAL A 244 -0.83 13.49 -3.13
CA VAL A 244 -2.04 12.88 -3.68
C VAL A 244 -2.53 11.78 -2.73
N LEU A 245 -3.57 12.10 -1.95
CA LEU A 245 -4.11 11.21 -0.91
C LEU A 245 -5.42 10.53 -1.37
N THR A 246 -5.58 9.26 -0.97
CA THR A 246 -6.79 8.47 -1.22
C THR A 246 -7.18 7.65 0.03
N TYR A 247 -8.39 7.08 0.03
CA TYR A 247 -8.90 6.25 1.13
C TYR A 247 -8.53 4.76 1.03
N SER A 248 -7.98 4.29 -0.09
CA SER A 248 -7.65 2.87 -0.25
C SER A 248 -6.43 2.64 -1.14
N ASN A 249 -5.66 1.61 -0.79
CA ASN A 249 -4.38 1.28 -1.39
C ASN A 249 -4.54 1.01 -2.90
N LYS A 250 -5.64 0.36 -3.29
CA LYS A 250 -6.06 0.19 -4.69
C LYS A 250 -6.31 1.52 -5.41
N ALA A 251 -6.98 2.48 -4.79
CA ALA A 251 -7.23 3.79 -5.40
C ALA A 251 -5.94 4.61 -5.56
N ALA A 252 -5.00 4.50 -4.61
CA ALA A 252 -3.65 5.06 -4.73
C ALA A 252 -2.88 4.43 -5.90
N GLY A 253 -2.86 3.09 -5.98
CA GLY A 253 -2.19 2.34 -7.06
C GLY A 253 -2.76 2.68 -8.45
N GLU A 254 -4.09 2.60 -8.62
CA GLU A 254 -4.75 2.99 -9.87
C GLU A 254 -4.47 4.45 -10.27
N MET A 255 -4.27 5.35 -9.30
CA MET A 255 -3.95 6.75 -9.59
C MET A 255 -2.49 6.95 -9.99
N ALA A 256 -1.56 6.27 -9.30
CA ALA A 256 -0.14 6.27 -9.64
C ALA A 256 0.09 5.67 -11.04
N GLU A 257 -0.52 4.52 -11.37
CA GLU A 257 -0.48 3.92 -12.71
C GLU A 257 -0.96 4.90 -13.79
N ARG A 258 -2.06 5.63 -13.54
CA ARG A 258 -2.65 6.58 -14.49
C ARG A 258 -1.77 7.80 -14.75
N ILE A 259 -0.98 8.22 -13.76
CA ILE A 259 0.01 9.29 -13.92
C ILE A 259 1.24 8.74 -14.65
N ALA A 260 1.79 7.59 -14.22
CA ALA A 260 2.95 6.94 -14.85
C ALA A 260 2.73 6.63 -16.34
N LYS A 261 1.52 6.17 -16.74
CA LYS A 261 1.11 5.97 -18.13
C LYS A 261 1.20 7.24 -19.00
N LYS A 262 1.24 8.43 -18.39
CA LYS A 262 1.36 9.73 -19.07
C LYS A 262 2.73 10.37 -18.88
N ARG A 263 3.37 10.20 -17.72
CA ARG A 263 4.65 10.80 -17.30
C ARG A 263 5.45 9.77 -16.49
N PRO A 264 6.11 8.79 -17.13
CA PRO A 264 6.69 7.65 -16.43
C PRO A 264 7.84 8.05 -15.50
N GLU A 265 8.78 8.84 -16.00
CA GLU A 265 9.96 9.33 -15.28
C GLU A 265 9.58 10.20 -14.06
N GLN A 266 8.53 11.02 -14.20
CA GLN A 266 8.12 11.99 -13.17
C GLN A 266 7.18 11.39 -12.13
N ALA A 267 6.49 10.28 -12.43
CA ALA A 267 5.46 9.70 -11.56
C ALA A 267 6.01 9.05 -10.28
N SER A 268 7.22 8.48 -10.32
CA SER A 268 7.90 7.86 -9.16
C SER A 268 8.11 8.88 -8.03
N ALA A 269 8.51 10.11 -8.39
CA ALA A 269 8.80 11.21 -7.48
C ALA A 269 7.56 11.85 -6.82
N ILE A 270 6.34 11.54 -7.28
CA ILE A 270 5.09 12.08 -6.71
C ILE A 270 4.69 11.30 -5.46
N TRP A 271 4.32 12.00 -4.39
CA TRP A 271 3.71 11.34 -3.24
C TRP A 271 2.24 11.03 -3.51
N THR A 272 1.98 9.83 -4.05
CA THR A 272 0.64 9.21 -4.14
C THR A 272 0.51 8.08 -3.13
N GLY A 273 -0.59 8.01 -2.38
CA GLY A 273 -0.81 6.98 -1.35
C GLY A 273 -2.13 7.12 -0.59
N THR A 274 -2.19 6.52 0.61
CA THR A 274 -3.32 6.66 1.53
C THR A 274 -2.98 7.54 2.74
N PHE A 275 -4.00 8.06 3.43
CA PHE A 275 -3.82 8.84 4.66
C PHE A 275 -2.98 8.11 5.73
N HIS A 276 -3.20 6.80 5.92
CA HIS A 276 -2.43 5.99 6.87
C HIS A 276 -0.95 5.86 6.45
N ALA A 277 -0.69 5.59 5.17
CA ALA A 277 0.67 5.53 4.64
C ALA A 277 1.40 6.90 4.74
N PHE A 278 0.67 8.01 4.59
CA PHE A 278 1.22 9.35 4.73
C PHE A 278 1.55 9.69 6.20
N GLY A 279 0.63 9.39 7.12
CA GLY A 279 0.86 9.55 8.56
C GLY A 279 2.06 8.73 9.05
N LEU A 280 2.20 7.49 8.58
CA LEU A 280 3.35 6.64 8.90
C LEU A 280 4.67 7.17 8.32
N ASP A 281 4.67 7.71 7.10
CA ASP A 281 5.85 8.34 6.49
C ASP A 281 6.27 9.61 7.25
N LEU A 282 5.30 10.41 7.71
CA LEU A 282 5.57 11.56 8.59
C LEU A 282 6.14 11.14 9.95
N ILE A 283 5.57 10.13 10.61
CA ILE A 283 6.08 9.62 11.91
C ILE A 283 7.48 9.03 11.74
N ARG A 284 7.77 8.33 10.63
CA ARG A 284 9.11 7.79 10.34
C ARG A 284 10.18 8.88 10.18
N ARG A 285 9.82 10.03 9.61
CA ARG A 285 10.72 11.17 9.39
C ARG A 285 10.88 12.04 10.63
N LEU A 286 9.76 12.52 11.18
CA LEU A 286 9.70 13.57 12.20
C LEU A 286 9.49 13.03 13.62
N GLY A 287 9.08 11.76 13.77
CA GLY A 287 8.78 11.14 15.07
C GLY A 287 9.84 11.35 16.17
N PRO A 288 11.16 11.29 15.89
CA PRO A 288 12.20 11.56 16.90
C PRO A 288 12.11 12.95 17.54
N GLU A 289 11.66 13.96 16.80
CA GLU A 289 11.45 15.33 17.32
C GLU A 289 10.32 15.36 18.37
N PHE A 290 9.38 14.41 18.29
CA PHE A 290 8.26 14.21 19.20
C PHE A 290 8.48 13.03 20.17
N MET A 291 9.73 12.60 20.36
CA MET A 291 10.13 11.45 21.21
C MET A 291 9.53 10.09 20.79
N LEU A 292 8.98 9.98 19.58
CA LEU A 292 8.51 8.73 19.00
C LEU A 292 9.67 7.94 18.36
N ARG A 293 9.55 6.61 18.34
CA ARG A 293 10.50 5.75 17.61
C ARG A 293 10.40 6.05 16.12
N ARG A 294 11.55 6.12 15.41
CA ARG A 294 11.60 6.20 13.93
C ARG A 294 10.77 5.08 13.29
N GLU A 295 10.86 3.88 13.87
CA GLU A 295 10.06 2.74 13.46
C GLU A 295 9.11 2.37 14.61
N PRO A 296 7.89 2.94 14.62
CA PRO A 296 6.87 2.50 15.57
C PRO A 296 6.42 1.09 15.18
N ARG A 297 6.37 0.17 16.14
CA ARG A 297 5.55 -1.04 15.97
C ARG A 297 4.11 -0.55 15.86
N LEU A 298 3.54 -0.71 14.66
CA LEU A 298 2.11 -0.57 14.46
C LEU A 298 1.40 -1.80 15.01
N MET A 299 0.11 -1.65 15.29
CA MET A 299 -0.69 -2.64 15.99
C MET A 299 -1.89 -2.99 15.11
N ASP A 300 -2.13 -4.28 14.88
CA ASP A 300 -3.32 -4.74 14.17
C ASP A 300 -4.55 -4.79 15.09
N ARG A 301 -5.71 -5.15 14.54
CA ARG A 301 -6.98 -5.15 15.28
C ARG A 301 -7.06 -6.25 16.35
N VAL A 302 -6.36 -7.37 16.19
CA VAL A 302 -6.29 -8.45 17.18
C VAL A 302 -5.36 -8.04 18.31
N GLU A 303 -4.15 -7.59 17.99
CA GLU A 303 -3.18 -7.10 18.97
C GLU A 303 -3.75 -5.93 19.80
N ALA A 304 -4.55 -5.05 19.19
CA ALA A 304 -5.23 -3.96 19.88
C ALA A 304 -6.37 -4.45 20.80
N VAL A 305 -7.05 -5.54 20.45
CA VAL A 305 -8.03 -6.18 21.35
C VAL A 305 -7.33 -6.89 22.50
N GLU A 306 -6.25 -7.63 22.25
CA GLU A 306 -5.45 -8.28 23.29
C GLU A 306 -4.87 -7.26 24.30
N LEU A 307 -4.32 -6.13 23.81
CA LEU A 307 -3.88 -5.03 24.65
C LEU A 307 -5.03 -4.48 25.52
N LEU A 308 -6.20 -4.27 24.91
CA LEU A 308 -7.37 -3.79 25.62
C LEU A 308 -7.87 -4.81 26.65
N GLU A 309 -7.93 -6.11 26.35
CA GLU A 309 -8.35 -7.14 27.32
C GLU A 309 -7.42 -7.21 28.54
N VAL A 310 -6.11 -6.99 28.36
CA VAL A 310 -5.11 -6.94 29.45
C VAL A 310 -5.22 -5.68 30.30
N GLU A 311 -5.45 -4.51 29.69
CA GLU A 311 -5.46 -3.22 30.41
C GLU A 311 -6.86 -2.76 30.86
N PHE A 312 -7.96 -3.24 30.25
CA PHE A 312 -9.34 -2.87 30.60
C PHE A 312 -9.69 -3.11 32.09
N PRO A 313 -9.22 -4.16 32.78
CA PRO A 313 -9.42 -4.31 34.23
C PRO A 313 -8.68 -3.27 35.09
N ARG A 314 -7.68 -2.57 34.54
CA ARG A 314 -6.93 -1.48 35.21
C ARG A 314 -7.49 -0.10 34.88
N LEU A 315 -8.08 0.06 33.69
CA LEU A 315 -8.86 1.23 33.33
C LEU A 315 -10.13 1.25 34.20
N ALA A 316 -10.14 2.09 35.23
CA ALA A 316 -11.28 2.26 36.15
C ALA A 316 -12.44 3.04 35.46
N LEU A 317 -13.03 2.42 34.44
CA LEU A 317 -14.03 3.02 33.57
C LEU A 317 -15.41 3.06 34.25
N GLU A 318 -15.67 4.14 34.98
CA GLU A 318 -17.01 4.46 35.51
C GLU A 318 -18.03 4.66 34.38
N HIS A 319 -17.57 5.17 33.23
CA HIS A 319 -18.35 5.36 32.01
C HIS A 319 -17.56 4.88 30.80
N TYR A 320 -18.17 4.02 29.99
CA TYR A 320 -17.74 3.72 28.62
C TYR A 320 -18.95 3.74 27.69
N LEU A 321 -18.75 4.20 26.45
CA LEU A 321 -19.79 4.18 25.43
C LEU A 321 -19.56 2.96 24.53
N ASP A 322 -20.47 1.98 24.58
CA ASP A 322 -20.44 0.87 23.62
C ASP A 322 -20.91 1.38 22.26
N LEU A 323 -19.96 1.60 21.34
CA LEU A 323 -20.21 2.08 19.99
C LEU A 323 -20.94 1.05 19.10
N TYR A 324 -21.17 -0.17 19.59
CA TYR A 324 -21.98 -1.20 18.94
C TYR A 324 -23.39 -1.33 19.55
N ASP A 325 -23.69 -0.65 20.65
CA ASP A 325 -25.06 -0.51 21.21
C ASP A 325 -25.69 0.81 20.70
N PRO A 326 -26.62 0.76 19.72
CA PRO A 326 -27.27 1.97 19.20
C PRO A 326 -28.30 2.59 20.17
N MET A 327 -28.42 2.10 21.41
CA MET A 327 -29.34 2.61 22.44
C MET A 327 -28.61 3.12 23.69
N PRO A 328 -28.00 4.33 23.66
CA PRO A 328 -27.13 4.84 24.74
C PRO A 328 -27.78 5.04 26.13
N GLY A 329 -29.10 4.85 26.26
CA GLY A 329 -29.86 5.17 27.47
C GLY A 329 -30.24 3.98 28.37
N THR A 330 -30.08 2.73 27.91
CA THR A 330 -30.67 1.55 28.59
C THR A 330 -29.69 0.65 29.33
N SER A 331 -28.40 0.66 28.97
CA SER A 331 -27.38 -0.23 29.55
C SER A 331 -26.65 0.37 30.77
N CYS A 332 -26.56 1.71 30.86
CA CYS A 332 -25.85 2.41 31.95
C CYS A 332 -26.47 2.20 33.35
N ALA A 333 -27.76 1.86 33.45
CA ALA A 333 -28.45 1.66 34.72
C ALA A 333 -28.09 0.33 35.42
N THR A 334 -27.62 -0.67 34.68
CA THR A 334 -27.75 -2.09 35.08
C THR A 334 -26.50 -2.68 35.76
N ARG A 335 -25.36 -1.96 35.80
CA ARG A 335 -24.12 -2.45 36.43
C ARG A 335 -23.73 -1.80 37.76
N CYS A 336 -24.46 -0.77 38.22
CA CYS A 336 -24.26 -0.18 39.56
C CYS A 336 -24.79 -1.06 40.72
N ALA A 337 -25.51 -2.14 40.43
CA ALA A 337 -26.12 -3.04 41.43
C ALA A 337 -25.29 -4.32 41.71
N GLY A 338 -24.06 -4.42 41.19
CA GLY A 338 -23.28 -5.66 41.15
C GLY A 338 -22.30 -5.93 42.31
N SER A 339 -22.25 -5.09 43.35
CA SER A 339 -21.27 -5.21 44.45
C SER A 339 -21.93 -5.37 45.82
N ALA A 340 -22.39 -6.59 46.12
CA ALA A 340 -23.03 -6.92 47.39
C ALA A 340 -22.71 -8.35 47.88
N ASN A 341 -21.44 -8.61 48.23
CA ASN A 341 -21.05 -9.65 49.18
C ASN A 341 -19.64 -9.36 49.75
N GLY A 342 -19.51 -9.37 51.07
CA GLY A 342 -18.22 -9.22 51.79
C GLY A 342 -17.67 -10.57 52.27
N PRO A 343 -16.89 -10.65 53.38
CA PRO A 343 -16.58 -9.58 54.34
C PRO A 343 -15.12 -9.51 54.88
N SER A 344 -14.71 -8.34 55.38
CA SER A 344 -13.82 -8.24 56.55
C SER A 344 -13.89 -6.86 57.25
N LYS A 345 -13.41 -6.84 58.49
CA LYS A 345 -13.43 -5.74 59.49
C LYS A 345 -12.32 -4.71 59.17
N SER A 346 -12.36 -3.42 59.52
CA SER A 346 -13.38 -2.48 60.10
C SER A 346 -12.85 -1.03 59.87
N SER A 347 -13.27 0.11 60.46
CA SER A 347 -14.04 0.44 61.69
C SER A 347 -14.37 1.96 61.74
N SER A 348 -15.32 2.35 62.60
CA SER A 348 -15.51 3.68 63.24
C SER A 348 -15.49 4.97 62.38
N GLY A 349 -16.67 5.43 61.96
CA GLY A 349 -16.96 6.79 61.45
C GLY A 349 -18.47 6.94 61.13
N PRO A 350 -19.23 7.96 61.62
CA PRO A 350 -20.70 7.89 61.61
C PRO A 350 -21.47 8.98 60.80
N ILE A 351 -22.78 8.70 60.60
CA ILE A 351 -23.89 9.61 60.16
C ILE A 351 -23.85 10.06 58.65
N PRO A 352 -24.96 10.54 58.02
CA PRO A 352 -25.97 9.66 57.40
C PRO A 352 -26.29 9.89 55.90
N ARG A 353 -27.17 9.01 55.40
CA ARG A 353 -27.87 9.10 54.10
C ARG A 353 -28.70 10.39 53.94
N LYS A 354 -28.70 10.95 52.73
CA LYS A 354 -29.92 11.42 52.03
C LYS A 354 -29.78 11.16 50.54
N ALA A 355 -30.73 10.42 49.96
CA ALA A 355 -30.85 10.23 48.51
C ALA A 355 -32.13 10.92 48.03
N SER A 356 -32.01 11.82 47.06
CA SER A 356 -33.11 12.51 46.38
C SER A 356 -32.58 13.30 45.17
N SER A 357 -33.48 13.64 44.24
CA SER A 357 -33.26 14.47 43.05
C SER A 357 -32.21 14.00 42.04
N CYS A 358 -32.61 13.03 41.20
CA CYS A 358 -32.45 13.11 39.75
C CYS A 358 -33.79 12.72 39.09
N CYS A 359 -34.04 13.21 37.87
CA CYS A 359 -35.24 12.97 37.05
C CYS A 359 -36.60 13.47 37.60
N PRO A 360 -37.05 14.68 37.20
CA PRO A 360 -38.47 15.02 37.13
C PRO A 360 -39.06 14.70 35.74
N GLY A 361 -40.28 14.13 35.71
CA GLY A 361 -41.18 14.21 34.55
C GLY A 361 -40.97 13.21 33.39
N ALA A 362 -41.70 12.10 33.43
CA ALA A 362 -42.13 11.37 32.23
C ALA A 362 -43.62 11.01 32.39
N GLY A 363 -44.45 11.45 31.44
CA GLY A 363 -45.91 11.23 31.49
C GLY A 363 -46.30 9.80 31.09
N SER A 364 -47.47 9.37 31.52
CA SER A 364 -48.01 8.04 31.20
C SER A 364 -48.57 7.96 29.78
N SER A 365 -48.04 7.04 28.96
CA SER A 365 -48.77 6.46 27.83
C SER A 365 -48.50 4.96 27.79
N SER A 366 -49.49 4.17 28.17
CA SER A 366 -49.41 2.71 28.16
C SER A 366 -49.77 2.14 26.80
N GLU A 367 -48.94 1.27 26.25
CA GLU A 367 -49.42 0.27 25.30
C GLU A 367 -48.65 -1.05 25.45
N ARG A 368 -49.32 -2.16 25.13
CA ARG A 368 -48.93 -3.51 25.56
C ARG A 368 -49.15 -4.48 24.41
N TRP A 369 -48.07 -5.08 23.91
CA TRP A 369 -48.14 -6.21 22.99
C TRP A 369 -47.28 -7.37 23.47
N HIS A 370 -47.85 -8.57 23.45
CA HIS A 370 -47.17 -9.82 23.74
C HIS A 370 -46.47 -10.35 22.49
N GLY A 371 -45.35 -11.05 22.65
CA GLY A 371 -44.67 -11.77 21.58
C GLY A 371 -44.81 -13.29 21.70
N SER A 372 -44.51 -13.96 20.59
CA SER A 372 -44.21 -15.40 20.38
C SER A 372 -43.47 -15.49 19.03
N THR A 373 -42.31 -16.15 18.86
CA THR A 373 -42.06 -17.62 18.82
C THR A 373 -42.92 -18.35 17.76
N GLU A 374 -42.41 -19.25 16.92
CA GLU A 374 -41.04 -19.83 16.80
C GLU A 374 -40.81 -20.57 15.45
N THR A 375 -39.54 -20.87 15.11
CA THR A 375 -39.03 -21.98 14.24
C THR A 375 -39.53 -22.19 12.79
N GLY A 376 -38.68 -22.77 11.91
CA GLY A 376 -39.22 -23.68 10.87
C GLY A 376 -38.55 -23.88 9.49
N VAL A 377 -37.29 -24.34 9.41
CA VAL A 377 -36.82 -25.31 8.38
C VAL A 377 -36.71 -24.87 6.87
N SER A 378 -35.85 -25.55 6.11
CA SER A 378 -35.49 -25.38 4.67
C SER A 378 -35.78 -26.71 3.91
N PRO A 379 -35.41 -27.01 2.63
CA PRO A 379 -34.67 -26.26 1.58
C PRO A 379 -35.24 -26.45 0.13
N ARG A 380 -34.41 -26.18 -0.92
CA ARG A 380 -34.58 -26.54 -2.37
C ARG A 380 -35.55 -25.63 -3.18
N THR A 381 -35.44 -25.41 -4.51
CA THR A 381 -34.41 -25.73 -5.54
C THR A 381 -34.53 -24.82 -6.80
N SER A 382 -33.47 -24.84 -7.65
CA SER A 382 -33.48 -24.74 -9.14
C SER A 382 -33.77 -23.42 -9.91
N ASN A 383 -32.85 -23.16 -10.85
CA ASN A 383 -33.01 -22.70 -12.25
C ASN A 383 -33.24 -21.21 -12.64
N ARG A 384 -32.20 -20.71 -13.32
CA ARG A 384 -32.17 -19.71 -14.43
C ARG A 384 -33.05 -20.14 -15.65
N PRO A 385 -33.16 -19.34 -16.74
CA PRO A 385 -33.30 -17.88 -16.86
C PRO A 385 -34.35 -17.44 -17.93
N SER A 386 -34.75 -16.15 -17.96
CA SER A 386 -35.59 -15.61 -19.06
C SER A 386 -35.24 -14.16 -19.50
N ARG A 387 -35.05 -13.99 -20.80
CA ARG A 387 -35.09 -12.75 -21.63
C ARG A 387 -35.49 -13.22 -23.05
N PRO A 388 -36.15 -12.43 -23.94
CA PRO A 388 -35.76 -11.03 -24.23
C PRO A 388 -36.86 -10.02 -24.67
N GLN A 389 -36.60 -8.71 -24.40
CA GLN A 389 -36.90 -7.56 -25.30
C GLN A 389 -38.38 -7.23 -25.72
N PRO A 390 -38.66 -6.13 -26.47
CA PRO A 390 -38.13 -4.76 -26.32
C PRO A 390 -39.18 -3.60 -26.44
N HIS A 391 -39.14 -2.64 -25.52
CA HIS A 391 -39.56 -1.23 -25.72
C HIS A 391 -38.69 -0.35 -24.78
N GLY A 392 -38.46 0.95 -24.95
CA GLY A 392 -38.83 1.87 -26.04
C GLY A 392 -38.70 3.33 -25.55
N SER A 393 -37.65 4.04 -25.99
CA SER A 393 -37.41 5.50 -25.90
C SER A 393 -37.88 6.31 -24.65
N SER A 394 -36.95 6.97 -23.94
CA SER A 394 -36.98 8.45 -23.72
C SER A 394 -35.89 9.00 -22.78
N SER A 395 -35.56 10.28 -22.98
CA SER A 395 -34.82 11.20 -22.08
C SER A 395 -33.40 10.83 -21.63
N HIS A 396 -32.40 11.54 -22.17
CA HIS A 396 -31.18 11.83 -21.41
C HIS A 396 -31.48 12.90 -20.37
N ARG A 397 -31.12 12.66 -19.10
CA ARG A 397 -30.85 13.73 -18.12
C ARG A 397 -29.34 13.87 -17.97
N SER A 398 -28.80 15.03 -18.32
CA SER A 398 -27.40 15.36 -18.07
C SER A 398 -27.17 15.63 -16.58
N SER A 399 -26.44 14.75 -15.90
CA SER A 399 -25.94 15.00 -14.55
C SER A 399 -24.81 16.03 -14.59
N SER A 400 -25.11 17.28 -14.22
CA SER A 400 -24.16 18.38 -14.18
C SER A 400 -23.16 18.24 -13.03
N LEU A 401 -21.89 18.57 -13.29
CA LEU A 401 -21.01 19.06 -12.22
C LEU A 401 -21.46 20.47 -11.81
N ARG A 402 -21.21 20.84 -10.56
CA ARG A 402 -21.15 22.24 -10.12
C ARG A 402 -19.71 22.55 -9.70
N VAL A 403 -19.34 23.82 -9.86
CA VAL A 403 -18.12 24.38 -9.26
C VAL A 403 -18.60 25.30 -8.15
N VAL A 404 -18.02 25.17 -6.97
CA VAL A 404 -18.30 26.03 -5.81
C VAL A 404 -16.97 26.59 -5.34
N SER A 405 -16.77 27.89 -5.55
CA SER A 405 -15.75 28.66 -4.82
C SER A 405 -16.31 28.98 -3.44
N GLN A 406 -15.57 28.64 -2.39
CA GLN A 406 -15.76 29.20 -1.06
C GLN A 406 -14.58 30.10 -0.78
N ASP A 407 -14.82 31.41 -0.83
CA ASP A 407 -13.84 32.41 -0.47
C ASP A 407 -13.67 32.41 1.05
N TYR A 408 -12.52 31.96 1.51
CA TYR A 408 -12.12 32.00 2.92
C TYR A 408 -11.16 33.17 3.11
N GLU A 409 -11.68 34.30 3.59
CA GLU A 409 -10.84 35.41 4.03
C GLU A 409 -10.11 35.00 5.32
N ILE A 410 -8.79 34.90 5.25
CA ILE A 410 -7.92 34.72 6.42
C ILE A 410 -7.46 36.11 6.85
N THR A 411 -8.09 36.66 7.88
CA THR A 411 -7.68 37.94 8.50
C THR A 411 -6.35 37.78 9.24
N PRO A 412 -5.30 38.56 8.91
CA PRO A 412 -4.00 38.46 9.54
C PRO A 412 -3.91 39.36 10.78
N ASP A 413 -4.38 38.89 11.93
CA ASP A 413 -4.19 39.58 13.22
C ASP A 413 -2.96 39.05 14.00
N ASN A 414 -2.36 39.95 14.77
CA ASN A 414 -1.25 39.72 15.72
C ASN A 414 0.12 39.36 15.11
N LEU A 415 0.61 40.22 14.22
CA LEU A 415 2.03 40.61 14.22
C LEU A 415 2.18 41.95 14.95
N GLU A 416 2.53 41.93 16.24
CA GLU A 416 3.08 43.10 16.93
C GLU A 416 4.52 42.83 17.40
N SER A 417 5.36 43.84 17.21
CA SER A 417 6.79 43.82 17.50
C SER A 417 7.10 44.36 18.90
N GLY A 418 7.92 43.65 19.67
CA GLY A 418 8.53 44.15 20.91
C GLY A 418 10.02 43.89 20.93
N SER A 419 10.84 44.94 20.78
CA SER A 419 12.30 44.86 20.75
C SER A 419 12.95 45.29 22.06
N GLU A 420 14.12 44.72 22.36
CA GLU A 420 15.13 45.15 23.35
C GLU A 420 14.74 45.16 24.84
N ALA A 421 15.54 44.47 25.66
CA ALA A 421 16.20 45.07 26.82
C ALA A 421 17.34 44.19 27.39
N ARG A 422 18.58 44.55 27.04
CA ARG A 422 19.87 44.24 27.73
C ARG A 422 20.41 42.80 27.71
#